data_AF-W7D8T0-F1
#
_entry.id   AF-W7D8T0-F1
#
_cell.length_a   1.000
_cell.length_b   1.000
_cell.length_c   1.000
_cell.angle_alpha   90.00
_cell.angle_beta   90.00
_cell.angle_gamma   90.00
#
_symmetry.space_group_name_H-M   'P 1'
#
loop_
_entity.id
_entity.type
_entity.pdbx_description
1 polymer ?
#
loop_
_entity_poly.entity_id
_entity_poly.type
_entity_poly.pdbx_seq_one_letter_code
_entity_poly.pdbx_strand_id
1 'polypeptide(L)'
;MPNFVQVTDNRGSNAGWHLTVKQDGQFTNGGSELTGAVLAFTNPTVNSASESDAPTASDFALNPEGIASDVMNAEENQGMGTWVEMFGANNQEAAESITLSVPGKTSKVPGKYEATLTWELTDTPA
;
A
#
# COMPACT_ATOMS: atom_id res chain seq x y z
N MET A 1 7.57 8.09 -13.31
CA MET A 1 6.26 7.42 -13.28
C MET A 1 5.99 7.10 -11.83
N PRO A 2 4.80 7.40 -11.29
CA PRO A 2 4.39 6.93 -9.97
C PRO A 2 4.47 5.40 -9.87
N ASN A 3 4.82 4.91 -8.69
CA ASN A 3 4.55 3.50 -8.35
C ASN A 3 3.04 3.33 -8.16
N PHE A 4 2.51 2.13 -8.41
CA PHE A 4 1.07 1.90 -8.35
C PHE A 4 0.72 0.47 -7.97
N VAL A 5 -0.50 0.30 -7.48
CA VAL A 5 -1.20 -0.98 -7.37
C VAL A 5 -2.39 -1.00 -8.33
N GLN A 6 -2.75 -2.17 -8.85
CA GLN A 6 -3.88 -2.33 -9.75
C GLN A 6 -4.73 -3.53 -9.32
N VAL A 7 -6.04 -3.30 -9.26
CA VAL A 7 -7.06 -4.33 -9.02
C VAL A 7 -7.99 -4.38 -10.23
N THR A 8 -8.35 -5.59 -10.67
CA THR A 8 -9.36 -5.80 -11.71
C THR A 8 -10.46 -6.71 -11.17
N ASP A 9 -11.66 -6.16 -10.98
CA ASP A 9 -12.83 -6.92 -10.57
C ASP A 9 -13.79 -7.17 -11.74
N ASN A 10 -13.90 -8.45 -12.15
CA ASN A 10 -14.77 -8.91 -13.23
C ASN A 10 -15.83 -9.91 -12.75
N ARG A 11 -16.13 -9.95 -11.43
CA ARG A 11 -17.04 -10.96 -10.86
C ARG A 11 -18.51 -10.71 -11.23
N GLY A 12 -18.89 -9.46 -11.47
CA GLY A 12 -20.27 -9.07 -11.82
C GLY A 12 -21.27 -9.13 -10.67
N SER A 13 -20.83 -9.43 -9.43
CA SER A 13 -21.67 -9.41 -8.23
C SER A 13 -21.88 -8.00 -7.66
N ASN A 14 -21.04 -7.04 -8.03
CA ASN A 14 -21.00 -5.67 -7.50
C ASN A 14 -20.89 -5.61 -5.97
N ALA A 15 -20.34 -6.66 -5.34
CA ALA A 15 -20.26 -6.75 -3.88
C ALA A 15 -19.19 -5.83 -3.25
N GLY A 16 -18.33 -5.21 -4.06
CA GLY A 16 -17.15 -4.50 -3.57
C GLY A 16 -15.97 -5.44 -3.24
N TRP A 17 -14.87 -4.87 -2.79
CA TRP A 17 -13.63 -5.58 -2.48
C TRP A 17 -12.72 -4.69 -1.61
N HIS A 18 -11.82 -5.30 -0.85
CA HIS A 18 -10.89 -4.58 0.01
C HIS A 18 -9.47 -5.11 -0.14
N LEU A 19 -8.54 -4.22 -0.50
CA LEU A 19 -7.11 -4.48 -0.59
C LEU A 19 -6.40 -3.93 0.65
N THR A 20 -5.67 -4.78 1.34
CA THR A 20 -4.82 -4.42 2.46
C THR A 20 -3.38 -4.88 2.26
N VAL A 21 -2.47 -4.27 3.02
CA VAL A 21 -1.07 -4.69 3.08
C VAL A 21 -0.60 -4.71 4.53
N LYS A 22 0.22 -5.69 4.89
CA LYS A 22 0.92 -5.73 6.18
C LYS A 22 2.41 -5.94 5.98
N GLN A 23 3.20 -5.41 6.91
CA GLN A 23 4.63 -5.68 6.99
C GLN A 23 4.86 -6.80 8.02
N ASP A 24 5.42 -7.92 7.58
CA ASP A 24 5.51 -9.15 8.40
C ASP A 24 6.62 -9.10 9.47
N GLY A 25 7.44 -8.07 9.46
CA GLY A 25 8.53 -7.87 10.39
C GLY A 25 9.35 -6.64 10.03
N GLN A 26 10.18 -6.18 10.97
CA GLN A 26 11.03 -5.02 10.73
C GLN A 26 12.09 -5.32 9.64
N PHE A 27 12.54 -4.27 8.94
CA PHE A 27 13.68 -4.33 8.04
C PHE A 27 14.90 -4.89 8.77
N THR A 28 15.40 -6.03 8.30
CA THR A 28 16.49 -6.78 8.93
C THR A 28 17.56 -7.16 7.91
N ASN A 29 18.82 -7.18 8.33
CA ASN A 29 19.92 -7.72 7.53
C ASN A 29 20.28 -9.17 7.90
N GLY A 30 19.40 -9.86 8.64
CA GLY A 30 19.60 -11.21 9.16
C GLY A 30 20.28 -11.28 10.53
N GLY A 31 20.90 -10.18 11.01
CA GLY A 31 21.49 -10.10 12.35
C GLY A 31 21.20 -8.80 13.10
N SER A 32 20.62 -7.80 12.45
CA SER A 32 20.27 -6.51 13.03
C SER A 32 19.04 -5.95 12.34
N GLU A 33 18.20 -5.26 13.10
CA GLU A 33 16.98 -4.62 12.61
C GLU A 33 17.11 -3.09 12.57
N LEU A 34 16.42 -2.46 11.63
CA LEU A 34 16.14 -1.03 11.66
C LEU A 34 14.98 -0.75 12.63
N THR A 35 15.18 -1.00 13.93
CA THR A 35 14.14 -0.81 14.95
C THR A 35 13.47 0.56 14.84
N GLY A 36 12.14 0.56 14.76
CA GLY A 36 11.31 1.76 14.63
C GLY A 36 11.34 2.41 13.25
N ALA A 37 11.88 1.75 12.22
CA ALA A 37 11.73 2.23 10.86
C ALA A 37 10.30 2.04 10.36
N VAL A 38 9.83 3.02 9.57
CA VAL A 38 8.45 3.11 9.09
C VAL A 38 8.48 3.32 7.58
N LEU A 39 7.79 2.46 6.83
CA LEU A 39 7.52 2.63 5.41
C LEU A 39 6.14 3.26 5.24
N ALA A 40 6.08 4.46 4.67
CA ALA A 40 4.85 5.22 4.45
C ALA A 40 4.56 5.42 2.96
N PHE A 41 3.28 5.38 2.62
CA PHE A 41 2.71 5.57 1.29
C PHE A 41 1.73 6.74 1.37
N THR A 42 1.94 7.76 0.54
CA THR A 42 1.16 9.01 0.58
C THR A 42 0.76 9.47 -0.82
N ASN A 43 -0.14 10.47 -0.86
CA ASN A 43 -0.65 11.09 -2.08
C ASN A 43 -1.32 10.08 -3.04
N PRO A 44 -2.24 9.23 -2.56
CA PRO A 44 -2.91 8.27 -3.41
C PRO A 44 -3.73 8.98 -4.48
N THR A 45 -3.62 8.52 -5.72
CA THR A 45 -4.41 8.99 -6.85
C THR A 45 -5.06 7.79 -7.53
N VAL A 46 -6.38 7.67 -7.34
CA VAL A 46 -7.19 6.59 -7.91
C VAL A 46 -7.62 6.95 -9.33
N ASN A 47 -7.37 6.05 -10.28
CA ASN A 47 -7.70 6.23 -11.69
C ASN A 47 -8.27 4.95 -12.30
N SER A 48 -9.12 5.13 -13.31
CA SER A 48 -9.69 4.03 -14.08
C SER A 48 -10.13 4.49 -15.47
N ALA A 49 -10.24 3.53 -16.39
CA ALA A 49 -10.99 3.68 -17.64
C ALA A 49 -12.42 3.11 -17.54
N SER A 50 -12.78 2.54 -16.38
CA SER A 50 -14.13 2.05 -16.04
C SER A 50 -15.07 3.23 -15.78
N GLU A 51 -16.37 2.98 -16.00
CA GLU A 51 -17.44 3.95 -15.71
C GLU A 51 -18.12 3.69 -14.35
N SER A 52 -17.71 2.65 -13.61
CA SER A 52 -18.25 2.41 -12.26
C SER A 52 -17.79 3.45 -11.26
N ASP A 53 -18.50 3.52 -10.13
CA ASP A 53 -18.08 4.37 -9.02
C ASP A 53 -16.70 3.94 -8.48
N ALA A 54 -15.92 4.93 -8.08
CA ALA A 54 -14.53 4.73 -7.68
C ALA A 54 -14.39 4.12 -6.28
N PRO A 55 -13.41 3.24 -6.06
CA PRO A 55 -12.96 2.88 -4.72
C PRO A 55 -12.28 4.07 -4.05
N THR A 56 -12.17 4.02 -2.73
CA THR A 56 -11.42 4.99 -1.94
C THR A 56 -10.02 4.47 -1.63
N ALA A 57 -9.08 5.40 -1.45
CA ALA A 57 -7.72 5.15 -0.99
C ALA A 57 -7.31 6.30 -0.07
N SER A 58 -6.35 6.06 0.83
CA SER A 58 -5.86 7.05 1.79
C SER A 58 -4.39 6.82 2.09
N ASP A 59 -3.70 7.85 2.58
CA ASP A 59 -2.34 7.72 3.07
C ASP A 59 -2.27 6.63 4.15
N PHE A 60 -1.22 5.79 4.11
CA PHE A 60 -1.00 4.77 5.11
C PHE A 60 0.48 4.58 5.44
N ALA A 61 0.76 4.03 6.62
CA ALA A 61 2.11 3.68 7.06
C ALA A 61 2.11 2.28 7.64
N LEU A 62 3.08 1.47 7.23
CA LEU A 62 3.14 0.08 7.63
C LEU A 62 3.61 -0.06 9.07
N ASN A 63 2.95 -0.96 9.78
CA ASN A 63 3.37 -1.39 11.10
C ASN A 63 4.17 -2.71 10.97
N PRO A 64 5.45 -2.75 11.40
CA PRO A 64 6.27 -3.96 11.35
C PRO A 64 5.81 -5.07 12.32
N GLU A 65 4.81 -4.82 13.16
CA GLU A 65 4.17 -5.82 14.04
C GLU A 65 3.10 -6.66 13.30
N GLY A 66 2.95 -6.49 11.98
CA GLY A 66 2.01 -7.27 11.17
C GLY A 66 0.57 -6.77 11.18
N ILE A 67 0.32 -5.55 11.67
CA ILE A 67 -1.00 -4.90 11.57
C ILE A 67 -1.22 -4.47 10.11
N ALA A 68 -2.34 -4.89 9.54
CA ALA A 68 -2.73 -4.53 8.18
C ALA A 68 -3.08 -3.05 8.09
N SER A 69 -2.73 -2.44 6.95
CA SER A 69 -3.13 -1.10 6.55
C SER A 69 -4.04 -1.19 5.33
N ASP A 70 -5.07 -0.36 5.33
CA ASP A 70 -6.00 -0.24 4.20
C ASP A 70 -5.29 0.46 3.04
N VAL A 71 -5.43 -0.12 1.85
CA VAL A 71 -4.82 0.40 0.61
C VAL A 71 -5.92 0.98 -0.27
N MET A 72 -6.87 0.12 -0.65
CA MET A 72 -8.02 0.50 -1.46
C MET A 72 -9.26 -0.22 -0.97
N ASN A 73 -10.37 0.51 -0.83
CA ASN A 73 -11.66 -0.05 -0.46
C ASN A 73 -12.71 0.30 -1.52
N ALA A 74 -13.36 -0.73 -2.08
CA ALA A 74 -14.52 -0.59 -2.93
C ALA A 74 -15.75 -1.06 -2.14
N GLU A 75 -16.69 -0.15 -1.87
CA GLU A 75 -17.98 -0.50 -1.30
C GLU A 75 -18.87 -1.25 -2.30
N GLU A 76 -20.05 -1.70 -1.84
CA GLU A 76 -21.07 -2.22 -2.74
C GLU A 76 -21.37 -1.25 -3.89
N ASN A 77 -21.40 -1.76 -5.12
CA ASN A 77 -21.53 -1.00 -6.38
C ASN A 77 -20.35 -0.08 -6.76
N GLN A 78 -19.21 -0.16 -6.08
CA GLN A 78 -17.97 0.51 -6.48
C GLN A 78 -16.92 -0.47 -7.01
N GLY A 79 -15.88 0.05 -7.66
CA GLY A 79 -14.65 -0.71 -7.90
C GLY A 79 -14.75 -1.79 -9.00
N MET A 80 -15.81 -1.81 -9.80
CA MET A 80 -15.94 -2.75 -10.91
C MET A 80 -14.98 -2.41 -12.06
N GLY A 81 -14.47 -3.42 -12.74
CA GLY A 81 -13.46 -3.25 -13.79
C GLY A 81 -12.07 -2.99 -13.20
N THR A 82 -11.20 -2.33 -13.97
CA THR A 82 -9.79 -2.11 -13.59
C THR A 82 -9.60 -0.77 -12.90
N TRP A 83 -9.06 -0.79 -11.68
CA TRP A 83 -8.73 0.39 -10.89
C TRP A 83 -7.24 0.41 -10.57
N VAL A 84 -6.64 1.59 -10.67
CA VAL A 84 -5.23 1.84 -10.37
C VAL A 84 -5.14 2.89 -9.28
N GLU A 85 -4.46 2.58 -8.19
CA GLU A 85 -4.00 3.59 -7.23
C GLU A 85 -2.53 3.87 -7.51
N MET A 86 -2.23 5.14 -7.84
CA MET A 86 -0.87 5.64 -7.97
C MET A 86 -0.44 6.37 -6.71
N PHE A 87 0.81 6.21 -6.30
CA PHE A 87 1.42 6.98 -5.21
C PHE A 87 2.08 8.25 -5.79
N GLY A 88 1.32 9.35 -5.78
CA GLY A 88 1.65 10.65 -6.38
C GLY A 88 0.98 10.88 -7.74
N ALA A 89 0.50 12.10 -7.99
CA ALA A 89 -0.20 12.46 -9.23
C ALA A 89 0.74 12.75 -10.41
N ASN A 90 2.03 12.99 -10.13
CA ASN A 90 3.05 13.33 -11.11
C ASN A 90 4.44 12.87 -10.65
N ASN A 91 5.46 13.04 -11.49
CA ASN A 91 6.83 12.58 -11.17
C ASN A 91 7.46 13.27 -9.96
N GLN A 92 7.04 14.50 -9.63
CA GLN A 92 7.58 15.24 -8.49
C GLN A 92 7.02 14.66 -7.18
N GLU A 93 5.70 14.49 -7.09
CA GLU A 93 5.07 13.86 -5.93
C GLU A 93 5.50 12.39 -5.78
N ALA A 94 5.56 11.65 -6.89
CA ALA A 94 5.96 10.24 -6.88
C ALA A 94 7.34 9.99 -6.25
N ALA A 95 8.26 10.96 -6.34
CA ALA A 95 9.59 10.85 -5.75
C ALA A 95 9.57 10.83 -4.22
N GLU A 96 8.51 11.35 -3.60
CA GLU A 96 8.37 11.51 -2.15
C GLU A 96 7.15 10.78 -1.58
N SER A 97 6.38 10.07 -2.41
CA SER A 97 5.13 9.41 -2.02
C SER A 97 5.33 8.03 -1.40
N ILE A 98 6.53 7.45 -1.48
CA ILE A 98 6.90 6.23 -0.76
C ILE A 98 8.21 6.49 -0.02
N THR A 99 8.15 6.52 1.31
CA THR A 99 9.29 6.91 2.14
C THR A 99 9.60 5.90 3.23
N LEU A 100 10.89 5.62 3.43
CA LEU A 100 11.38 4.86 4.56
C LEU A 100 12.04 5.81 5.56
N SER A 101 11.39 6.02 6.70
CA SER A 101 11.98 6.77 7.81
C SER A 101 12.72 5.82 8.74
N VAL A 102 13.98 6.11 9.04
CA VAL A 102 14.80 5.30 9.97
C VAL A 102 15.25 6.19 11.13
N PRO A 103 14.88 5.88 12.39
CA PRO A 103 15.27 6.68 13.53
C PRO A 103 16.80 6.82 13.64
N GLY A 104 17.26 8.04 13.98
CA GLY A 104 18.68 8.32 14.17
C GLY A 104 19.31 7.44 15.26
N LYS A 105 18.55 7.14 16.33
CA LYS A 105 18.97 6.30 17.46
C LYS A 105 19.20 4.83 17.12
N THR A 106 18.66 4.35 16.00
CA THR A 106 18.76 2.93 15.61
C THR A 106 20.15 2.63 15.08
N SER A 107 20.79 1.59 15.61
CA SER A 107 22.11 1.14 15.15
C SER A 107 22.01 0.62 13.71
N LYS A 108 22.93 1.06 12.84
CA LYS A 108 22.94 0.72 11.41
C LYS A 108 24.23 -0.03 11.12
N VAL A 109 24.15 -1.36 11.17
CA VAL A 109 25.27 -2.24 10.79
C VAL A 109 25.32 -2.36 9.27
N PRO A 110 26.51 -2.33 8.63
CA PRO A 110 26.62 -2.53 7.19
C PRO A 110 25.94 -3.82 6.73
N GLY A 111 25.13 -3.74 5.67
CA GLY A 111 24.41 -4.88 5.12
C GLY A 111 23.18 -4.45 4.31
N LYS A 112 22.54 -5.42 3.67
CA LYS A 112 21.26 -5.24 2.99
C LYS A 112 20.14 -5.51 3.99
N TYR A 113 19.26 -4.54 4.19
CA TYR A 113 18.08 -4.72 5.05
C TYR A 113 16.85 -4.99 4.17
N GLU A 114 16.07 -5.99 4.55
CA GLU A 114 14.89 -6.43 3.82
C GLU A 114 13.73 -6.64 4.80
N ALA A 115 12.51 -6.45 4.32
CA ALA A 115 11.27 -6.79 5.01
C ALA A 115 10.32 -7.43 4.00
N THR A 116 9.41 -8.27 4.47
CA THR A 116 8.36 -8.88 3.65
C THR A 116 7.07 -8.10 3.82
N LEU A 117 6.43 -7.77 2.70
CA LEU A 117 5.10 -7.20 2.66
C LEU A 117 4.13 -8.27 2.16
N THR A 118 3.08 -8.53 2.91
CA THR A 118 2.00 -9.43 2.53
C THR A 118 0.78 -8.60 2.12
N TRP A 119 0.30 -8.84 0.91
CA TRP A 119 -0.86 -8.17 0.32
C TRP A 119 -2.05 -9.12 0.32
N GLU A 120 -3.21 -8.63 0.73
CA GLU A 120 -4.44 -9.42 0.81
C GLU A 120 -5.58 -8.67 0.11
N LEU A 121 -6.22 -9.33 -0.86
CA LEU A 121 -7.41 -8.85 -1.54
C LEU A 121 -8.59 -9.72 -1.13
N THR A 122 -9.60 -9.12 -0.54
CA THR A 122 -10.83 -9.79 -0.11
C THR A 122 -12.00 -9.38 -0.99
N ASP A 123 -13.00 -10.25 -1.09
CA ASP A 123 -14.23 -10.03 -1.86
C ASP A 123 -15.32 -9.27 -1.10
N THR A 124 -14.98 -8.77 0.10
CA THR A 124 -15.84 -8.01 0.99
C THR A 124 -15.23 -6.64 1.27
N PRO A 125 -16.01 -5.54 1.26
CA PRO A 125 -15.56 -4.23 1.72
C PRO A 125 -15.06 -4.23 3.17
N ALA A 126 -14.33 -3.16 3.54
CA ALA A 126 -13.69 -2.98 4.86
C ALA A 126 -14.65 -2.94 6.06
#